data_AF-A0A8H6FQB0-F1
#
_entry.id   AF-A0A8H6FQB0-F1
#
_cell.length_a   1.000
_cell.length_b   1.000
_cell.length_c   1.000
_cell.angle_alpha   90.00
_cell.angle_beta   90.00
_cell.angle_gamma   90.00
#
_symmetry.space_group_name_H-M   'P 1'
#
loop_
_entity.id
_entity.type
_entity.pdbx_description
1 polymer ?
#
loop_
_entity_poly.entity_id
_entity_poly.type
_entity_poly.pdbx_seq_one_letter_code
_entity_poly.pdbx_strand_id
1 'polypeptide(L)'
;MLSSTRFKHIPARLRLLVTNLYLVSGSEIIQAKWKEPDLHNKAYKALSVHNMCKMPKDALAFWMDDDSGHHLQPHPHSKVPPHLRIEYLTDSLVSTFSTGDGLKPFARRFTTNLTERLLDTDSVRPIWSSFPGLFAFMRAGLFPAAVEAMCGQSLLLKHPPFVEDFWAFNKVLPGLAKGYPRWLFPQSYRARDICLSSLKRWHELICTHFDEPAVGNKGWNPAYGTEFGSAAFSTGASSMIVDFVLYVLRERHR
;
A
#
# COMPACT_ATOMS: atom_id res chain seq x y z
N MET A 1 -2.37 19.76 29.25
CA MET A 1 -2.65 20.78 28.22
C MET A 1 -1.46 21.72 28.13
N LEU A 2 -0.53 21.46 27.20
CA LEU A 2 0.54 22.41 26.89
C LEU A 2 -0.02 23.43 25.90
N SER A 3 0.01 24.69 26.30
CA SER A 3 -0.51 25.88 25.63
C SER A 3 -0.14 25.93 24.13
N SER A 4 -1.16 26.02 23.27
CA SER A 4 -1.06 26.08 21.81
C SER A 4 -0.57 27.43 21.27
N THR A 5 -0.18 28.38 22.12
CA THR A 5 0.14 29.75 21.70
C THR A 5 1.64 30.06 21.62
N ARG A 6 2.53 29.23 22.19
CA ARG A 6 3.97 29.57 22.33
C ARG A 6 4.86 29.25 21.13
N PHE A 7 4.38 28.46 20.17
CA PHE A 7 5.19 27.97 19.03
C PHE A 7 4.54 28.20 17.66
N LYS A 8 3.65 29.20 17.55
CA LYS A 8 2.96 29.50 16.29
C LYS A 8 4.02 29.82 15.23
N HIS A 9 4.15 28.95 14.23
CA HIS A 9 5.05 29.09 13.07
C HIS A 9 6.56 28.94 13.33
N ILE A 10 7.00 28.50 14.52
CA ILE A 10 8.42 28.21 14.77
C ILE A 10 8.68 26.74 14.43
N PRO A 11 9.51 26.41 13.42
CA PRO A 11 9.91 25.03 13.18
C PRO A 11 10.64 24.48 14.40
N ALA A 12 10.16 23.37 14.96
CA ALA A 12 10.79 22.73 16.11
C ALA A 12 11.58 21.50 15.66
N ARG A 13 12.86 21.43 16.02
CA ARG A 13 13.68 20.24 15.80
C ARG A 13 13.58 19.31 17.00
N LEU A 14 13.00 18.13 16.79
CA LEU A 14 13.04 17.01 17.72
C LEU A 14 14.23 16.11 17.38
N ARG A 15 15.17 15.98 18.31
CA ARG A 15 16.25 15.00 18.21
C ARG A 15 15.74 13.66 18.75
N LEU A 16 15.55 12.69 17.86
CA LEU A 16 15.28 11.30 18.23
C LEU A 16 16.60 10.53 18.25
N LEU A 17 16.60 9.33 18.85
CA LEU A 17 17.80 8.49 19.02
C LEU A 17 18.58 8.25 17.72
N VAL A 18 17.89 8.11 16.59
CA VAL A 18 18.49 7.74 15.30
C VAL A 18 18.20 8.74 14.18
N THR A 19 17.44 9.80 14.44
CA THR A 19 17.05 10.76 13.40
C THR A 19 16.64 12.11 13.98
N ASN A 20 16.61 13.13 13.14
CA ASN A 20 16.06 14.44 13.49
C ASN A 20 14.69 14.59 12.82
N LEU A 21 13.66 14.87 13.61
CA LEU A 21 12.34 15.20 13.11
C LEU A 21 12.14 16.71 13.21
N TYR A 22 11.71 17.34 12.12
CA TYR A 22 11.39 18.76 12.10
C TYR A 22 9.86 18.91 12.09
N LEU A 23 9.31 19.48 13.16
CA LEU A 23 7.90 19.85 13.24
C LEU A 23 7.73 21.20 12.58
N VAL A 24 7.06 21.21 11.43
CA VAL A 24 6.70 22.42 10.68
C VAL A 24 5.20 22.65 10.86
N SER A 25 4.81 23.87 11.19
CA SER A 25 3.40 24.24 11.39
C SER A 25 3.07 25.60 10.76
N GLY A 26 1.83 25.77 10.31
CA GLY A 26 1.38 26.96 9.59
C GLY A 26 1.14 26.68 8.10
N SER A 27 -0.04 27.08 7.62
CA SER A 27 -0.47 26.83 6.23
C SER A 27 0.49 27.41 5.20
N GLU A 28 0.97 28.64 5.40
CA GLU A 28 1.88 29.32 4.47
C GLU A 28 3.22 28.57 4.34
N ILE A 29 3.82 28.16 5.47
CA ILE A 29 5.08 27.43 5.48
C ILE A 29 4.90 26.05 4.84
N ILE A 30 3.80 25.36 5.15
CA ILE A 30 3.49 24.04 4.55
C ILE A 30 3.30 24.18 3.04
N GLN A 31 2.55 25.18 2.57
CA GLN A 31 2.35 25.44 1.14
C GLN A 31 3.65 25.79 0.42
N ALA A 32 4.52 26.59 1.05
CA ALA A 32 5.83 26.89 0.49
C ALA A 32 6.68 25.62 0.36
N LYS A 33 6.70 24.78 1.41
CA LYS A 33 7.44 23.51 1.39
C LYS A 33 6.92 22.52 0.36
N TRP A 34 5.61 22.40 0.17
CA TRP A 34 5.05 21.53 -0.86
C TRP A 34 5.38 21.93 -2.31
N LYS A 35 5.85 23.16 -2.52
CA LYS A 35 6.32 23.64 -3.83
C LYS A 35 7.83 23.40 -4.05
N GLU A 36 8.56 22.93 -3.04
CA GLU A 36 9.99 22.65 -3.19
C GLU A 36 10.20 21.40 -4.06
N PRO A 37 10.95 21.49 -5.17
CA PRO A 37 11.14 20.37 -6.09
C PRO A 37 11.91 19.20 -5.46
N ASP A 38 12.73 19.47 -4.45
CA ASP A 38 13.51 18.45 -3.73
C ASP A 38 12.77 17.84 -2.53
N LEU A 39 11.53 18.27 -2.25
CA LEU A 39 10.75 17.68 -1.16
C LEU A 39 10.28 16.29 -1.55
N HIS A 40 10.96 15.26 -1.04
CA HIS A 40 10.61 13.87 -1.29
C HIS A 40 10.50 13.05 0.01
N ASN A 41 9.74 11.96 -0.04
CA ASN A 41 9.55 11.04 1.08
C ASN A 41 10.33 9.72 0.94
N LYS A 42 11.37 9.65 0.10
CA LYS A 42 12.20 8.45 -0.17
C LYS A 42 12.64 7.71 1.09
N ALA A 43 13.37 8.39 1.97
CA ALA A 43 13.89 7.78 3.19
C ALA A 43 12.78 7.22 4.08
N TYR A 44 11.64 7.92 4.17
CA TYR A 44 10.48 7.45 4.92
C TYR A 44 9.84 6.22 4.25
N LYS A 45 9.64 6.25 2.93
CA LYS A 45 9.11 5.12 2.15
C LYS A 45 10.00 3.89 2.30
N ALA A 46 11.30 4.03 2.06
CA ALA A 46 12.28 2.94 2.14
C ALA A 46 12.27 2.29 3.54
N LEU A 47 12.35 3.10 4.61
CA LEU A 47 12.31 2.58 5.98
C LEU A 47 10.96 1.91 6.31
N SER A 48 9.86 2.51 5.87
CA SER A 48 8.51 1.98 6.10
C SER A 48 8.34 0.62 5.42
N VAL A 49 8.70 0.50 4.14
CA VAL A 49 8.54 -0.75 3.38
C VAL A 49 9.53 -1.82 3.87
N HIS A 50 10.75 -1.44 4.29
CA HIS A 50 11.68 -2.35 4.97
C HIS A 50 11.06 -2.96 6.23
N ASN A 51 10.60 -2.10 7.15
CA ASN A 51 10.16 -2.54 8.45
C ASN A 51 8.77 -3.20 8.40
N MET A 52 7.84 -2.64 7.64
CA MET A 52 6.44 -3.09 7.55
C MET A 52 6.28 -4.29 6.61
N CYS A 53 7.02 -4.35 5.50
CA CYS A 53 6.80 -5.34 4.44
C CYS A 53 7.95 -6.34 4.26
N LYS A 54 8.96 -6.33 5.15
CA LYS A 54 10.17 -7.18 5.06
C LYS A 54 10.97 -6.99 3.77
N MET A 55 10.98 -5.79 3.19
CA MET A 55 11.83 -5.54 2.02
C MET A 55 13.30 -5.81 2.38
N PRO A 56 14.03 -6.64 1.62
CA PRO A 56 15.45 -6.90 1.84
C PRO A 56 16.27 -5.60 1.82
N LYS A 57 17.34 -5.52 2.62
CA LYS A 57 18.15 -4.28 2.74
C LYS A 57 18.88 -3.92 1.46
N ASP A 58 19.36 -4.92 0.74
CA ASP A 58 19.97 -4.82 -0.58
C ASP A 58 18.99 -4.26 -1.62
N ALA A 59 17.70 -4.58 -1.51
CA ALA A 59 16.67 -4.00 -2.37
C ALA A 59 16.32 -2.54 -2.04
N LEU A 60 16.68 -2.03 -0.85
CA LEU A 60 16.46 -0.62 -0.51
C LEU A 60 17.39 0.30 -1.30
N ALA A 61 18.60 -0.15 -1.63
CA ALA A 61 19.54 0.62 -2.44
C ALA A 61 18.88 1.02 -3.77
N PHE A 62 18.19 0.10 -4.43
CA PHE A 62 17.46 0.38 -5.67
C PHE A 62 16.46 1.55 -5.55
N TRP A 63 15.71 1.64 -4.44
CA TRP A 63 14.77 2.75 -4.20
C TRP A 63 15.48 4.05 -3.81
N MET A 64 16.59 3.96 -3.09
CA MET A 64 17.35 5.11 -2.63
C MET A 64 18.25 5.70 -3.72
N ASP A 65 18.67 4.88 -4.69
CA ASP A 65 19.55 5.25 -5.79
C ASP A 65 18.77 5.83 -7.00
N ASP A 66 17.43 5.66 -7.05
CA ASP A 66 16.61 6.33 -8.06
C ASP A 66 16.58 7.84 -7.79
N ASP A 67 17.33 8.60 -8.60
CA ASP A 67 17.39 10.06 -8.59
C ASP A 67 16.57 10.69 -9.71
N SER A 68 15.72 9.91 -10.40
CA SER A 68 14.98 10.38 -11.58
C SER A 68 13.70 11.15 -11.25
N GLY A 69 13.18 11.00 -10.03
CA GLY A 69 11.99 11.68 -9.54
C GLY A 69 10.68 11.09 -10.07
N HIS A 70 9.57 11.64 -9.59
CA HIS A 70 8.21 11.13 -9.84
C HIS A 70 7.49 11.79 -11.03
N HIS A 71 8.11 12.77 -11.69
CA HIS A 71 7.52 13.46 -12.84
C HIS A 71 7.75 12.70 -14.16
N LEU A 72 6.94 12.99 -15.18
CA LEU A 72 7.12 12.42 -16.52
C LEU A 72 8.53 12.64 -17.06
N GLN A 73 9.03 13.88 -16.95
CA GLN A 73 10.41 14.21 -17.29
C GLN A 73 11.33 13.86 -16.10
N PRO A 74 12.41 13.09 -16.31
CA PRO A 74 13.36 12.82 -15.25
C PRO A 74 14.10 14.09 -14.84
N HIS A 75 14.65 14.11 -13.62
CA HIS A 75 15.54 15.18 -13.21
C HIS A 75 16.72 15.33 -14.19
N PRO A 76 17.19 16.57 -14.51
CA PRO A 76 18.13 16.83 -15.61
C PRO A 76 19.44 16.04 -15.58
N HIS A 77 19.88 15.59 -14.41
CA HIS A 77 21.15 14.88 -14.22
C HIS A 77 20.99 13.36 -14.01
N SER A 78 19.76 12.88 -13.88
CA SER A 78 19.50 11.47 -13.66
C SER A 78 19.85 10.65 -14.90
N LYS A 79 20.54 9.53 -14.68
CA LYS A 79 20.87 8.56 -15.73
C LYS A 79 20.06 7.27 -15.62
N VAL A 80 19.05 7.25 -14.73
CA VAL A 80 18.22 6.07 -14.50
C VAL A 80 17.42 5.77 -15.78
N PRO A 81 17.57 4.57 -16.37
CA PRO A 81 16.80 4.17 -17.55
C PRO A 81 15.28 4.23 -17.28
N PRO A 82 14.43 4.53 -18.28
CA PRO A 82 12.98 4.69 -18.09
C PRO A 82 12.28 3.55 -17.33
N HIS A 83 12.69 2.30 -17.55
CA HIS A 83 12.11 1.11 -16.92
C HIS A 83 12.58 0.88 -15.47
N LEU A 84 13.55 1.66 -14.97
CA LEU A 84 14.07 1.59 -13.60
C LEU A 84 13.69 2.82 -12.76
N ARG A 85 12.89 3.74 -13.31
CA ARG A 85 12.43 4.96 -12.63
C ARG A 85 11.30 4.65 -11.64
N ILE A 86 11.63 3.98 -10.54
CA ILE A 86 10.64 3.41 -9.62
C ILE A 86 9.71 4.43 -8.99
N GLU A 87 10.19 5.64 -8.69
CA GLU A 87 9.32 6.68 -8.15
C GLU A 87 8.25 7.11 -9.15
N TYR A 88 8.66 7.34 -10.40
CA TYR A 88 7.75 7.68 -11.49
C TYR A 88 6.78 6.53 -11.79
N LEU A 89 7.27 5.29 -11.88
CA LEU A 89 6.44 4.12 -12.19
C LEU A 89 5.38 3.89 -11.12
N THR A 90 5.76 4.01 -9.85
CA THR A 90 4.82 3.86 -8.72
C THR A 90 3.78 4.99 -8.72
N ASP A 91 4.21 6.24 -8.89
CA ASP A 91 3.31 7.40 -8.89
C ASP A 91 2.35 7.37 -10.09
N SER A 92 2.88 7.08 -11.28
CA SER A 92 2.09 6.93 -12.51
C SER A 92 1.05 5.83 -12.35
N LEU A 93 1.42 4.66 -11.80
CA LEU A 93 0.47 3.57 -11.58
C LEU A 93 -0.66 3.98 -10.63
N VAL A 94 -0.34 4.62 -9.51
CA VAL A 94 -1.34 5.12 -8.57
C VAL A 94 -2.24 6.17 -9.24
N SER A 95 -1.65 7.15 -9.92
CA SER A 95 -2.38 8.23 -10.59
C SER A 95 -3.32 7.71 -11.69
N THR A 96 -2.82 6.83 -12.56
CA THR A 96 -3.58 6.25 -13.67
C THR A 96 -4.82 5.51 -13.19
N PHE A 97 -4.72 4.72 -12.12
CA PHE A 97 -5.81 3.85 -11.68
C PHE A 97 -6.64 4.39 -10.52
N SER A 98 -6.20 5.47 -9.86
CA SER A 98 -6.95 6.10 -8.77
C SER A 98 -7.75 7.33 -9.21
N THR A 99 -7.68 7.69 -10.50
CA THR A 99 -8.34 8.89 -11.03
C THR A 99 -9.09 8.59 -12.34
N GLY A 100 -10.02 9.49 -12.70
CA GLY A 100 -10.69 9.50 -13.99
C GLY A 100 -11.25 8.15 -14.43
N ASP A 101 -10.90 7.74 -15.66
CA ASP A 101 -11.37 6.50 -16.26
C ASP A 101 -10.75 5.25 -15.64
N GLY A 102 -9.51 5.32 -15.11
CA GLY A 102 -8.83 4.18 -14.51
C GLY A 102 -9.45 3.74 -13.18
N LEU A 103 -10.13 4.64 -12.46
CA LEU A 103 -10.85 4.30 -11.23
C LEU A 103 -12.19 3.57 -11.50
N LYS A 104 -12.81 3.79 -12.67
CA LYS A 104 -14.17 3.29 -12.96
C LYS A 104 -14.33 1.78 -12.81
N PRO A 105 -13.42 0.92 -13.28
CA PRO A 105 -13.54 -0.53 -13.10
C PRO A 105 -13.56 -0.93 -11.62
N PHE A 106 -12.70 -0.33 -10.80
CA PHE A 106 -12.66 -0.58 -9.36
C PHE A 106 -13.95 -0.12 -8.69
N ALA A 107 -14.37 1.12 -8.94
CA ALA A 107 -15.57 1.69 -8.33
C ALA A 107 -16.84 0.87 -8.65
N ARG A 108 -16.98 0.42 -9.90
CA ARG A 108 -18.10 -0.44 -10.33
C ARG A 108 -18.08 -1.76 -9.60
N ARG A 109 -16.95 -2.48 -9.63
CA ARG A 109 -16.83 -3.80 -8.99
C ARG A 109 -17.00 -3.71 -7.47
N PHE A 110 -16.39 -2.71 -6.84
CA PHE A 110 -16.54 -2.45 -5.42
C PHE A 110 -18.01 -2.21 -5.03
N THR A 111 -18.72 -1.38 -5.80
CA THR A 111 -20.15 -1.11 -5.55
C THR A 111 -20.99 -2.38 -5.66
N THR A 112 -20.75 -3.19 -6.69
CA THR A 112 -21.42 -4.50 -6.85
C THR A 112 -21.12 -5.41 -5.66
N ASN A 113 -19.85 -5.63 -5.34
CA ASN A 113 -19.42 -6.51 -4.25
C ASN A 113 -19.97 -6.07 -2.89
N LEU A 114 -20.02 -4.76 -2.63
CA LEU A 114 -20.55 -4.20 -1.39
C LEU A 114 -22.07 -4.37 -1.33
N THR A 115 -22.77 -4.10 -2.43
CA THR A 115 -24.23 -4.24 -2.50
C THR A 115 -24.64 -5.68 -2.25
N GLU A 116 -23.99 -6.64 -2.92
CA GLU A 116 -24.24 -8.07 -2.74
C GLU A 116 -24.05 -8.48 -1.28
N ARG A 117 -22.93 -8.08 -0.65
CA ARG A 117 -22.67 -8.37 0.77
C ARG A 117 -23.70 -7.75 1.71
N LEU A 118 -24.12 -6.51 1.44
CA LEU A 118 -25.12 -5.83 2.25
C LEU A 118 -26.48 -6.52 2.15
N LEU A 119 -26.85 -7.02 0.96
CA LEU A 119 -28.09 -7.76 0.74
C LEU A 119 -28.04 -9.20 1.27
N ASP A 120 -26.88 -9.85 1.21
CA ASP A 120 -26.66 -11.22 1.68
C ASP A 120 -26.49 -11.32 3.20
N THR A 121 -26.26 -10.20 3.89
CA THR A 121 -26.19 -10.24 5.34
C THR A 121 -27.60 -10.47 5.91
N ASP A 122 -27.76 -11.53 6.72
CA ASP A 122 -28.93 -11.85 7.58
C ASP A 122 -29.43 -10.70 8.49
N SER A 123 -28.78 -9.56 8.40
CA SER A 123 -28.98 -8.34 9.17
C SER A 123 -29.91 -7.33 8.52
N VAL A 124 -30.21 -7.47 7.22
CA VAL A 124 -31.34 -6.75 6.58
C VAL A 124 -32.64 -7.46 6.96
N ARG A 125 -33.00 -7.33 8.23
CA ARG A 125 -34.30 -7.74 8.74
C ARG A 125 -35.27 -6.55 8.64
N PRO A 126 -36.58 -6.78 8.52
CA PRO A 126 -37.58 -5.71 8.60
C PRO A 126 -37.63 -5.03 9.99
N ILE A 127 -36.79 -5.46 10.94
CA ILE A 127 -36.70 -4.93 12.30
C ILE A 127 -35.31 -4.34 12.55
N TRP A 128 -35.27 -3.23 13.29
CA TRP A 128 -34.02 -2.62 13.75
C TRP A 128 -33.18 -3.65 14.51
N SER A 129 -31.96 -3.88 14.05
CA SER A 129 -30.99 -4.79 14.65
C SER A 129 -29.81 -3.99 15.23
N SER A 130 -29.26 -4.46 16.36
CA SER A 130 -28.06 -3.87 16.95
C SER A 130 -26.83 -4.57 16.39
N PHE A 131 -25.84 -3.79 15.98
CA PHE A 131 -24.54 -4.29 15.52
C PHE A 131 -23.45 -3.98 16.56
N PRO A 132 -22.35 -4.77 16.60
CA PRO A 132 -21.23 -4.54 17.51
C PRO A 132 -20.54 -3.17 17.37
N GLY A 133 -20.80 -2.44 16.28
CA GLY A 133 -20.35 -1.07 16.04
C GLY A 133 -20.13 -0.78 14.55
N LEU A 134 -20.23 0.49 14.14
CA LEU A 134 -20.06 0.91 12.75
C LEU A 134 -18.72 0.47 12.15
N PHE A 135 -17.63 0.58 12.92
CA PHE A 135 -16.32 0.13 12.46
C PHE A 135 -16.25 -1.39 12.24
N ALA A 136 -16.86 -2.19 13.12
CA ALA A 136 -16.92 -3.64 12.96
C ALA A 136 -17.73 -4.03 11.72
N PHE A 137 -18.87 -3.36 11.51
CA PHE A 137 -19.70 -3.52 10.32
C PHE A 137 -18.93 -3.17 9.02
N MET A 138 -18.25 -2.03 8.98
CA MET A 138 -17.42 -1.65 7.83
C MET A 138 -16.29 -2.66 7.59
N ARG A 139 -15.63 -3.16 8.64
CA ARG A 139 -14.58 -4.18 8.48
C ARG A 139 -15.10 -5.50 7.89
N ALA A 140 -16.31 -5.90 8.24
CA ALA A 140 -16.92 -7.14 7.76
C ALA A 140 -17.45 -7.04 6.32
N GLY A 141 -17.96 -5.87 5.91
CA GLY A 141 -18.54 -5.69 4.57
C GLY A 141 -17.63 -4.93 3.58
N LEU A 142 -17.17 -3.75 3.98
CA LEU A 142 -16.46 -2.79 3.11
C LEU A 142 -15.10 -3.31 2.67
N PHE A 143 -14.31 -3.82 3.63
CA PHE A 143 -12.94 -4.24 3.36
C PHE A 143 -12.89 -5.46 2.42
N PRO A 144 -13.65 -6.56 2.66
CA PRO A 144 -13.68 -7.69 1.74
C PRO A 144 -14.19 -7.32 0.35
N ALA A 145 -15.17 -6.41 0.25
CA ALA A 145 -15.66 -5.91 -1.04
C ALA A 145 -14.55 -5.20 -1.84
N ALA A 146 -13.77 -4.35 -1.16
CA ALA A 146 -12.65 -3.63 -1.77
C ALA A 146 -11.50 -4.57 -2.15
N VAL A 147 -11.15 -5.53 -1.30
CA VAL A 147 -10.10 -6.52 -1.58
C VAL A 147 -10.47 -7.35 -2.80
N GLU A 148 -11.69 -7.85 -2.91
CA GLU A 148 -12.10 -8.62 -4.10
C GLU A 148 -12.18 -7.78 -5.36
N ALA A 149 -12.58 -6.52 -5.23
CA ALA A 149 -12.59 -5.62 -6.37
C ALA A 149 -11.17 -5.40 -6.90
N MET A 150 -10.23 -5.14 -6.00
CA MET A 150 -8.86 -4.79 -6.34
C MET A 150 -8.01 -6.00 -6.74
N CYS A 151 -8.12 -7.11 -5.99
CA CYS A 151 -7.24 -8.27 -6.08
C CYS A 151 -7.92 -9.51 -6.66
N GLY A 152 -9.23 -9.46 -6.92
CA GLY A 152 -9.99 -10.64 -7.33
C GLY A 152 -10.46 -11.48 -6.13
N GLN A 153 -11.27 -12.50 -6.42
CA GLN A 153 -11.86 -13.38 -5.40
C GLN A 153 -10.88 -14.41 -4.84
N SER A 154 -9.84 -14.75 -5.60
CA SER A 154 -8.89 -15.81 -5.26
C SER A 154 -8.23 -15.64 -3.89
N LEU A 155 -7.94 -14.40 -3.46
CA LEU A 155 -7.29 -14.12 -2.18
C LEU A 155 -8.14 -14.55 -0.99
N LEU A 156 -9.40 -14.12 -0.95
CA LEU A 156 -10.30 -14.43 0.15
C LEU A 156 -10.80 -15.87 0.11
N LEU A 157 -10.94 -16.46 -1.08
CA LEU A 157 -11.30 -17.88 -1.23
C LEU A 157 -10.19 -18.82 -0.75
N LYS A 158 -8.92 -18.49 -1.03
CA LYS A 158 -7.78 -19.34 -0.65
C LYS A 158 -7.28 -19.08 0.77
N HIS A 159 -7.50 -17.87 1.28
CA HIS A 159 -7.17 -17.53 2.66
C HIS A 159 -8.33 -16.79 3.33
N PRO A 160 -9.42 -17.51 3.73
CA PRO A 160 -10.57 -16.90 4.41
C PRO A 160 -10.22 -16.02 5.62
N PRO A 161 -9.19 -16.36 6.45
CA PRO A 161 -8.78 -15.50 7.56
C PRO A 161 -8.07 -14.20 7.17
N PHE A 162 -7.85 -13.93 5.87
CA PHE A 162 -7.05 -12.78 5.40
C PHE A 162 -7.50 -11.45 5.99
N VAL A 163 -8.80 -11.24 6.10
CA VAL A 163 -9.38 -10.00 6.62
C VAL A 163 -8.92 -9.75 8.06
N GLU A 164 -9.01 -10.77 8.92
CA GLU A 164 -8.58 -10.66 10.31
C GLU A 164 -7.06 -10.51 10.42
N ASP A 165 -6.31 -11.27 9.63
CA ASP A 165 -4.84 -11.16 9.59
C ASP A 165 -4.38 -9.77 9.15
N PHE A 166 -5.06 -9.18 8.15
CA PHE A 166 -4.79 -7.82 7.70
C PHE A 166 -5.07 -6.80 8.81
N TRP A 167 -6.19 -6.91 9.52
CA TRP A 167 -6.49 -5.97 10.61
C TRP A 167 -5.57 -6.14 11.82
N ALA A 168 -5.16 -7.38 12.13
CA ALA A 168 -4.16 -7.66 13.14
C ALA A 168 -2.81 -7.03 12.77
N PHE A 169 -2.41 -7.11 11.50
CA PHE A 169 -1.23 -6.44 10.98
C PHE A 169 -1.37 -4.91 10.97
N ASN A 170 -2.50 -4.38 10.51
CA ASN A 170 -2.77 -2.94 10.43
C ASN A 170 -2.64 -2.26 11.80
N LYS A 171 -3.16 -2.90 12.85
CA LYS A 171 -3.09 -2.40 14.24
C LYS A 171 -1.64 -2.20 14.73
N VAL A 172 -0.69 -2.97 14.22
CA VAL A 172 0.71 -2.95 14.67
C VAL A 172 1.64 -2.15 13.75
N LEU A 173 1.14 -1.64 12.62
CA LEU A 173 1.92 -0.86 11.64
C LEU A 173 2.69 0.31 12.26
N PRO A 174 2.12 1.15 13.15
CA PRO A 174 2.89 2.26 13.73
C PRO A 174 4.09 1.80 14.56
N GLY A 175 4.01 0.63 15.19
CA GLY A 175 5.13 0.04 15.94
C GLY A 175 6.20 -0.53 15.01
N LEU A 176 5.78 -1.18 13.93
CA LEU A 176 6.68 -1.69 12.90
C LEU A 176 7.40 -0.56 12.17
N ALA A 177 6.69 0.50 11.76
CA ALA A 177 7.28 1.65 11.07
C ALA A 177 8.41 2.31 11.88
N LYS A 178 8.30 2.32 13.22
CA LYS A 178 9.33 2.82 14.14
C LYS A 178 10.58 1.93 14.24
N GLY A 179 10.53 0.69 13.72
CA GLY A 179 11.68 -0.21 13.69
C GLY A 179 12.06 -0.82 15.04
N TYR A 180 11.10 -0.94 15.97
CA TYR A 180 11.40 -1.54 17.28
C TYR A 180 11.88 -3.00 17.15
N PRO A 181 12.85 -3.47 17.96
CA PRO A 181 13.37 -4.82 17.83
C PRO A 181 12.30 -5.91 17.99
N ARG A 182 12.45 -7.03 17.25
CA ARG A 182 11.51 -8.16 17.27
C ARG A 182 11.30 -8.77 18.66
N TRP A 183 12.33 -8.82 19.49
CA TRP A 183 12.23 -9.33 20.86
C TRP A 183 11.40 -8.42 21.77
N LEU A 184 11.31 -7.13 21.46
CA LEU A 184 10.52 -6.16 22.23
C LEU A 184 9.04 -6.15 21.79
N PHE A 185 8.77 -6.43 20.51
CA PHE A 185 7.41 -6.47 19.95
C PHE A 185 7.10 -7.77 19.18
N PRO A 186 7.27 -8.95 19.77
CA PRO A 186 7.19 -10.23 19.04
C PRO A 186 5.83 -10.46 18.37
N GLN A 187 4.74 -9.99 19.00
CA GLN A 187 3.38 -10.10 18.46
C GLN A 187 3.19 -9.26 17.19
N SER A 188 3.75 -8.04 17.15
CA SER A 188 3.68 -7.17 15.97
C SER A 188 4.34 -7.83 14.76
N TYR A 189 5.51 -8.41 15.00
CA TYR A 189 6.24 -9.15 13.97
C TYR A 189 5.51 -10.41 13.53
N ARG A 190 4.87 -11.15 14.45
CA ARG A 190 4.06 -12.32 14.10
C ARG A 190 2.86 -11.94 13.23
N ALA A 191 2.11 -10.89 13.58
CA ALA A 191 0.97 -10.42 12.79
C ALA A 191 1.36 -10.03 11.36
N ARG A 192 2.46 -9.27 11.22
CA ARG A 192 3.06 -8.98 9.91
C ARG A 192 3.41 -10.26 9.15
N ASP A 193 4.14 -11.16 9.79
CA ASP A 193 4.65 -12.35 9.13
C ASP A 193 3.51 -13.25 8.61
N ILE A 194 2.42 -13.39 9.37
CA ILE A 194 1.21 -14.12 8.96
C ILE A 194 0.58 -13.44 7.73
N CYS A 195 0.26 -12.15 7.82
CA CYS A 195 -0.39 -11.41 6.74
C CYS A 195 0.44 -11.47 5.43
N LEU A 196 1.76 -11.22 5.52
CA LEU A 196 2.64 -11.30 4.35
C LEU A 196 2.72 -12.72 3.79
N SER A 197 2.75 -13.76 4.64
CA SER A 197 2.79 -15.15 4.16
C SER A 197 1.54 -15.54 3.39
N SER A 198 0.38 -15.01 3.76
CA SER A 198 -0.87 -15.28 3.04
C SER A 198 -0.89 -14.62 1.66
N LEU A 199 -0.39 -13.39 1.57
CA LEU A 199 -0.24 -12.70 0.28
C LEU A 199 0.77 -13.38 -0.62
N LYS A 200 1.92 -13.84 -0.08
CA LYS A 200 2.91 -14.59 -0.86
C LYS A 200 2.36 -15.90 -1.43
N ARG A 201 1.69 -16.70 -0.59
CA ARG A 201 1.06 -17.95 -1.03
C ARG A 201 0.01 -17.73 -2.10
N TRP A 202 -0.80 -16.68 -1.94
CA TRP A 202 -1.79 -16.30 -2.94
C TRP A 202 -1.12 -15.84 -4.24
N HIS A 203 -0.06 -15.04 -4.17
CA HIS A 203 0.71 -14.60 -5.33
C HIS A 203 1.33 -15.79 -6.08
N GLU A 204 2.00 -16.71 -5.38
CA GLU A 204 2.56 -17.95 -5.94
C GLU A 204 1.47 -18.79 -6.63
N LEU A 205 0.28 -18.88 -6.05
CA LEU A 205 -0.85 -19.59 -6.64
C LEU A 205 -1.33 -18.92 -7.94
N ILE A 206 -1.40 -17.58 -7.97
CA ILE A 206 -1.79 -16.88 -9.20
C ILE A 206 -0.77 -17.14 -10.30
N CYS A 207 0.52 -16.94 -10.02
CA CYS A 207 1.59 -17.10 -11.01
C CYS A 207 1.70 -18.53 -11.57
N THR A 208 1.23 -19.53 -10.83
CA THR A 208 1.29 -20.94 -11.25
C THR A 208 0.06 -21.40 -12.04
N HIS A 209 -1.11 -20.78 -11.82
CA HIS A 209 -2.39 -21.27 -12.34
C HIS A 209 -3.05 -20.33 -13.36
N PHE A 210 -2.56 -19.10 -13.51
CA PHE A 210 -3.12 -18.12 -14.42
C PHE A 210 -2.04 -17.57 -15.32
N ASP A 211 -2.36 -17.43 -16.60
CA ASP A 211 -1.51 -16.72 -17.54
C ASP A 211 -1.32 -15.27 -17.09
N GLU A 212 -0.15 -14.71 -17.37
CA GLU A 212 0.14 -13.31 -17.08
C GLU A 212 -0.96 -12.43 -17.71
N PRO A 213 -1.52 -11.45 -16.95
CA PRO A 213 -2.55 -10.59 -17.48
C PRO A 213 -2.05 -9.91 -18.76
N ALA A 214 -2.74 -10.10 -19.88
CA ALA A 214 -2.46 -9.34 -21.09
C ALA A 214 -2.56 -7.84 -20.77
N VAL A 215 -1.46 -7.10 -20.99
CA VAL A 215 -1.42 -5.65 -20.78
C VAL A 215 -2.54 -5.00 -21.60
N GLY A 216 -3.40 -4.22 -20.94
CA GLY A 216 -4.55 -3.58 -21.59
C GLY A 216 -5.83 -4.42 -21.64
N ASN A 217 -5.90 -5.57 -20.96
CA ASN A 217 -7.18 -6.22 -20.71
C ASN A 217 -8.00 -5.39 -19.71
N LYS A 218 -8.93 -4.58 -20.24
CA LYS A 218 -9.73 -3.59 -19.49
C LYS A 218 -10.79 -4.20 -18.55
N GLY A 219 -10.74 -5.51 -18.30
CA GLY A 219 -11.71 -6.27 -17.52
C GLY A 219 -11.27 -6.58 -16.09
N TRP A 220 -12.24 -6.87 -15.22
CA TRP A 220 -11.98 -7.46 -13.91
C TRP A 220 -11.79 -8.98 -14.05
N ASN A 221 -10.74 -9.52 -13.43
CA ASN A 221 -10.43 -10.95 -13.43
C ASN A 221 -10.59 -11.54 -12.01
N PRO A 222 -11.20 -12.73 -11.85
CA PRO A 222 -11.31 -13.38 -10.54
C PRO A 222 -9.98 -13.68 -9.83
N ALA A 223 -8.90 -13.86 -10.58
CA ALA A 223 -7.57 -14.16 -10.07
C ALA A 223 -6.83 -12.92 -9.55
N TYR A 224 -6.86 -11.82 -10.31
CA TYR A 224 -6.03 -10.63 -10.07
C TYR A 224 -6.81 -9.31 -10.01
N GLY A 225 -8.14 -9.34 -10.06
CA GLY A 225 -8.99 -8.17 -9.86
C GLY A 225 -8.99 -7.20 -11.03
N THR A 226 -8.95 -5.90 -10.73
CA THR A 226 -8.93 -4.85 -11.77
C THR A 226 -7.57 -4.73 -12.45
N GLU A 227 -7.51 -3.93 -13.51
CA GLU A 227 -6.25 -3.55 -14.17
C GLU A 227 -5.23 -2.93 -13.20
N PHE A 228 -5.66 -2.24 -12.14
CA PHE A 228 -4.77 -1.81 -11.07
C PHE A 228 -4.13 -2.98 -10.35
N GLY A 229 -4.94 -4.00 -9.98
CA GLY A 229 -4.42 -5.25 -9.44
C GLY A 229 -3.42 -5.84 -10.40
N SER A 230 -3.83 -6.13 -11.65
CA SER A 230 -2.97 -6.64 -12.74
C SER A 230 -1.66 -5.89 -12.89
N ALA A 231 -1.71 -4.57 -12.99
CA ALA A 231 -0.56 -3.70 -13.18
C ALA A 231 0.32 -3.68 -11.93
N ALA A 232 -0.27 -3.67 -10.73
CA ALA A 232 0.48 -3.82 -9.50
C ALA A 232 1.17 -5.19 -9.42
N PHE A 233 0.56 -6.26 -9.95
CA PHE A 233 1.23 -7.56 -10.06
C PHE A 233 2.37 -7.53 -11.07
N SER A 234 2.14 -7.03 -12.30
CA SER A 234 3.12 -7.09 -13.40
C SER A 234 4.30 -6.13 -13.23
N THR A 235 4.07 -4.97 -12.62
CA THR A 235 5.14 -4.01 -12.31
C THR A 235 5.80 -4.31 -10.96
N GLY A 236 5.38 -5.36 -10.24
CA GLY A 236 5.78 -5.60 -8.87
C GLY A 236 5.28 -4.54 -7.88
N ALA A 237 4.57 -3.49 -8.31
CA ALA A 237 4.06 -2.42 -7.46
C ALA A 237 2.98 -2.88 -6.45
N SER A 238 2.62 -4.16 -6.44
CA SER A 238 1.91 -4.85 -5.36
C SER A 238 2.67 -4.74 -4.01
N SER A 239 3.91 -4.23 -4.01
CA SER A 239 4.70 -3.92 -2.80
C SER A 239 4.62 -2.51 -2.23
N MET A 240 3.44 -1.88 -2.26
CA MET A 240 3.06 -1.29 -0.97
C MET A 240 2.64 -2.34 0.05
N ILE A 241 2.40 -3.60 -0.34
CA ILE A 241 2.25 -4.71 0.62
C ILE A 241 3.21 -5.90 0.43
N VAL A 242 3.64 -6.41 -0.75
CA VAL A 242 4.65 -7.51 -0.76
C VAL A 242 5.76 -7.61 -1.85
N ASP A 243 5.56 -7.54 -3.18
CA ASP A 243 6.50 -8.23 -4.12
C ASP A 243 7.25 -7.45 -5.24
N PHE A 244 7.61 -6.17 -5.12
CA PHE A 244 8.40 -5.43 -6.14
C PHE A 244 9.83 -5.98 -6.29
N VAL A 245 10.32 -6.69 -5.28
CA VAL A 245 11.71 -7.16 -5.22
C VAL A 245 11.93 -8.51 -5.91
N LEU A 246 10.91 -9.36 -6.03
CA LEU A 246 11.08 -10.67 -6.66
C LEU A 246 11.20 -10.59 -8.19
N TYR A 247 10.61 -9.57 -8.82
CA TYR A 247 10.68 -9.36 -10.26
C TYR A 247 12.07 -8.87 -10.72
N VAL A 248 12.66 -7.88 -10.03
CA VAL A 248 13.94 -7.27 -10.43
C VAL A 248 15.15 -8.17 -10.14
N LEU A 249 15.09 -9.03 -9.11
CA LEU A 249 16.16 -10.00 -8.84
C LEU A 249 16.20 -11.16 -9.84
N ARG A 250 15.11 -11.43 -10.57
CA ARG A 250 15.07 -12.43 -11.64
C ARG A 250 15.74 -11.94 -12.93
N GLU A 251 15.70 -10.63 -13.19
CA GLU A 251 16.26 -9.97 -14.37
C GLU A 251 17.77 -9.67 -14.24
N ARG A 252 18.35 -9.70 -13.03
CA ARG A 252 19.81 -9.52 -12.83
C ARG A 252 20.67 -10.74 -13.14
N HIS A 253 20.06 -11.88 -13.46
CA HIS A 253 20.73 -13.14 -13.78
C HIS A 253 20.51 -13.61 -15.23
N ARG A 254 20.20 -12.67 -16.14
CA ARG A 254 20.24 -12.89 -17.59
C ARG A 254 21.16 -11.88 -18.25
#